data_AF-A0A8I1S133-F1
#
_entry.id   AF-A0A8I1S133-F1
#
_cell.length_a   1.000
_cell.length_b   1.000
_cell.length_c   1.000
_cell.angle_alpha   90.00
_cell.angle_beta   90.00
_cell.angle_gamma   90.00
#
_symmetry.space_group_name_H-M   'P 1'
#
loop_
_entity.id
_entity.type
_entity.pdbx_description
1 polymer ?
#
loop_
_entity_poly.entity_id
_entity_poly.type
_entity_poly.pdbx_seq_one_letter_code
_entity_poly.pdbx_strand_id
1 'polypeptide(L)'
;MSHVTDPRDPRLGHGSDTEPVPQNDAYLVLSEDERARGFIRPVRRSYVHTACGTVTTMSQAIAETYARDPHFYGSTYCASCRMHRPVAEFVWDGTDQVVGS
;
A
#
# COMPACT_ATOMS: atom_id res chain seq x y z
N MET A 1 0.77 -0.19 -12.95
CA MET A 1 0.75 -1.07 -11.77
C MET A 1 -0.39 -2.04 -11.96
N SER A 2 -0.13 -3.34 -11.84
CA SER A 2 -1.15 -4.38 -12.04
C SER A 2 -1.76 -4.79 -10.70
N HIS A 3 -3.00 -5.28 -10.73
CA HIS A 3 -3.74 -5.70 -9.55
C HIS A 3 -4.30 -7.10 -9.74
N VAL A 4 -4.40 -7.85 -8.65
CA VAL A 4 -4.98 -9.19 -8.60
C VAL A 4 -5.84 -9.31 -7.37
N THR A 5 -6.81 -10.21 -7.38
CA THR A 5 -7.69 -10.50 -6.24
C THR A 5 -7.49 -11.91 -5.68
N ASP A 6 -6.68 -12.74 -6.35
CA ASP A 6 -6.27 -14.06 -5.86
C ASP A 6 -5.02 -13.92 -4.98
N PRO A 7 -5.10 -14.21 -3.66
CA PRO A 7 -3.94 -14.13 -2.76
C PRO A 7 -2.86 -15.17 -3.08
N ARG A 8 -3.10 -16.11 -3.99
CA ARG A 8 -2.14 -17.13 -4.45
C ARG A 8 -1.51 -16.79 -5.81
N ASP A 9 -1.77 -15.61 -6.37
CA ASP A 9 -1.18 -15.22 -7.66
C ASP A 9 0.36 -15.16 -7.55
N PRO A 10 1.11 -15.85 -8.44
CA PRO A 10 2.57 -15.96 -8.35
C PRO A 10 3.31 -14.63 -8.59
N ARG A 11 2.63 -13.57 -9.04
CA ARG A 11 3.20 -12.23 -9.24
C ARG A 11 3.23 -11.38 -7.97
N LEU A 12 2.69 -11.89 -6.86
CA LEU A 12 2.68 -11.20 -5.58
C LEU A 12 4.05 -11.30 -4.88
N GLY A 13 4.53 -10.17 -4.36
CA GLY A 13 5.62 -10.14 -3.40
C GLY A 13 5.10 -10.17 -1.96
N HIS A 14 5.93 -10.62 -1.02
CA HIS A 14 5.56 -10.74 0.39
C HIS A 14 6.62 -10.14 1.30
N GLY A 15 6.18 -9.42 2.33
CA GLY A 15 7.03 -8.94 3.42
C GLY A 15 7.71 -7.60 3.14
N SER A 16 8.76 -7.32 3.92
CA SER A 16 9.59 -6.13 3.80
C SER A 16 10.94 -6.51 3.20
N ASP A 17 11.50 -5.60 2.41
CA ASP A 17 12.78 -5.82 1.75
C ASP A 17 13.95 -5.46 2.68
N THR A 18 15.06 -6.18 2.49
CA THR A 18 16.35 -5.89 3.15
C THR A 18 17.31 -5.10 2.26
N GLU A 19 17.06 -5.08 0.95
CA GLU A 19 17.84 -4.35 -0.06
C GLU A 19 16.90 -3.73 -1.12
N PRO A 20 17.36 -2.73 -1.90
CA PRO A 20 16.55 -2.12 -2.94
C PRO A 20 16.13 -3.10 -4.04
N VAL A 21 14.82 -3.18 -4.31
CA VAL A 21 14.21 -4.00 -5.36
C VAL A 21 13.18 -3.21 -6.17
N PRO A 22 12.85 -3.65 -7.40
CA PRO A 22 11.70 -3.11 -8.13
C PRO A 22 10.39 -3.29 -7.36
N GLN A 23 9.34 -2.57 -7.78
CA GLN A 23 7.97 -2.84 -7.31
C GLN A 23 7.54 -4.25 -7.73
N ASN A 24 6.59 -4.82 -6.98
CA ASN A 24 6.01 -6.12 -7.34
C ASN A 24 5.30 -6.04 -8.69
N ASP A 25 5.33 -7.15 -9.43
CA ASP A 25 4.67 -7.27 -10.74
C ASP A 25 3.15 -7.05 -10.63
N ALA A 26 2.55 -7.48 -9.51
CA ALA A 26 1.18 -7.19 -9.14
C ALA A 26 1.02 -6.95 -7.63
N TYR A 27 -0.04 -6.23 -7.26
CA TYR A 27 -0.46 -6.03 -5.87
C TYR A 27 -1.84 -6.65 -5.65
N LEU A 28 -1.98 -7.40 -4.57
CA LEU A 28 -3.25 -7.95 -4.13
C LEU A 28 -4.17 -6.80 -3.73
N VAL A 29 -5.40 -6.76 -4.21
CA VAL A 29 -6.43 -5.78 -3.83
C VAL A 29 -7.71 -6.50 -3.47
N LEU A 30 -8.59 -5.84 -2.71
CA LEU A 30 -9.95 -6.32 -2.55
C LEU A 30 -10.69 -6.33 -3.90
N SER A 31 -11.62 -7.27 -4.06
CA SER A 31 -12.50 -7.29 -5.23
C SER A 31 -13.26 -5.97 -5.38
N GLU A 32 -13.73 -5.68 -6.60
CA GLU A 32 -14.53 -4.49 -6.86
C GLU A 32 -15.81 -4.48 -5.99
N ASP A 33 -16.48 -5.63 -5.84
CA ASP A 33 -17.65 -5.77 -4.98
C ASP A 33 -17.33 -5.42 -3.52
N GLU A 34 -16.20 -5.89 -2.97
CA GLU A 34 -15.81 -5.57 -1.60
C GLU A 34 -15.47 -4.09 -1.41
N ARG A 35 -14.81 -3.46 -2.40
CA ARG A 35 -14.55 -2.02 -2.39
C ARG A 35 -15.84 -1.19 -2.53
N ALA A 36 -16.85 -1.70 -3.24
CA ALA A 36 -18.14 -1.02 -3.42
C ALA A 36 -19.04 -1.03 -2.17
N ARG A 37 -18.76 -1.87 -1.16
CA ARG A 37 -19.50 -1.91 0.12
C ARG A 37 -19.25 -0.70 1.04
N GLY A 38 -18.49 0.30 0.59
CA GLY A 38 -18.18 1.54 1.32
C GLY A 38 -16.85 1.51 2.09
N PHE A 39 -16.33 2.67 2.45
CA PHE A 39 -15.00 2.83 3.08
C PHE A 39 -15.12 3.24 4.55
N ILE A 40 -14.25 2.71 5.41
CA ILE A 40 -14.17 3.04 6.84
C ILE A 40 -13.08 4.09 7.15
N ARG A 41 -12.18 4.33 6.20
CA ARG A 41 -11.22 5.44 6.20
C ARG A 41 -11.38 6.27 4.91
N PRO A 42 -10.93 7.54 4.89
CA PRO A 42 -10.83 8.30 3.65
C PRO A 42 -9.91 7.60 2.64
N VAL A 43 -10.26 7.64 1.35
CA VAL A 43 -9.37 7.18 0.28
C VAL A 43 -8.20 8.15 0.16
N ARG A 44 -7.00 7.67 0.47
CA ARG A 44 -5.75 8.44 0.36
C ARG A 44 -4.79 7.74 -0.57
N ARG A 45 -4.26 8.49 -1.53
CA ARG A 45 -3.42 7.94 -2.60
C ARG A 45 -1.93 8.17 -2.38
N SER A 46 -1.55 8.99 -1.42
CA SER A 46 -0.16 9.35 -1.16
C SER A 46 0.19 9.15 0.31
N TYR A 47 1.40 8.67 0.56
CA TYR A 47 1.98 8.55 1.89
C TYR A 47 3.45 8.96 1.87
N VAL A 48 3.97 9.36 3.03
CA VAL A 48 5.35 9.78 3.24
C VAL A 48 6.09 8.70 4.01
N HIS A 49 7.25 8.29 3.53
CA HIS A 49 8.17 7.47 4.33
C HIS A 49 8.89 8.36 5.33
N THR A 50 8.64 8.16 6.62
CA THR A 50 9.17 9.03 7.67
C THR A 50 10.70 9.04 7.72
N ALA A 51 11.36 7.93 7.33
CA ALA A 51 12.81 7.82 7.37
C ALA A 51 13.53 8.61 6.27
N CYS A 52 12.95 8.74 5.06
CA CYS A 52 13.59 9.43 3.94
C CYS A 52 12.82 10.68 3.44
N GLY A 53 11.64 10.96 3.99
CA GLY A 53 10.81 12.12 3.64
C GLY A 53 10.15 12.05 2.26
N THR A 54 10.29 10.96 1.51
CA THR A 54 9.74 10.86 0.15
C THR A 54 8.25 10.56 0.17
N VAL A 55 7.47 11.34 -0.59
CA VAL A 55 6.08 11.04 -0.91
C VAL A 55 6.03 9.95 -1.99
N THR A 56 5.26 8.89 -1.74
CA THR A 56 4.94 7.87 -2.75
C THR A 56 3.45 7.87 -3.01
N THR A 57 3.06 7.89 -4.29
CA THR A 57 1.66 7.84 -4.74
C THR A 57 1.33 6.45 -5.29
N MET A 58 0.20 5.90 -4.86
CA MET A 58 -0.30 4.58 -5.26
C MET A 58 -1.51 4.66 -6.21
N SER A 59 -1.87 3.50 -6.75
CA SER A 59 -3.06 3.30 -7.58
C SER A 59 -4.36 3.47 -6.79
N GLN A 60 -5.45 3.76 -7.49
CA GLN A 60 -6.78 3.88 -6.88
C GLN A 60 -7.20 2.60 -6.15
N ALA A 61 -6.95 1.43 -6.75
CA ALA A 61 -7.40 0.16 -6.20
C ALA A 61 -6.73 -0.21 -4.86
N ILE A 62 -5.44 0.11 -4.71
CA ILE A 62 -4.72 -0.09 -3.44
C ILE A 62 -5.22 0.92 -2.39
N ALA A 63 -5.40 2.18 -2.78
CA ALA A 63 -5.91 3.21 -1.87
C ALA A 63 -7.31 2.88 -1.33
N GLU A 64 -8.21 2.39 -2.19
CA GLU A 64 -9.54 1.93 -1.79
C GLU A 64 -9.49 0.65 -0.95
N THR A 65 -8.52 -0.23 -1.21
CA THR A 65 -8.28 -1.42 -0.38
C THR A 65 -7.93 -1.01 1.06
N TYR A 66 -6.98 -0.08 1.25
CA TYR A 66 -6.70 0.50 2.57
C TYR A 66 -7.90 1.22 3.18
N ALA A 67 -8.68 1.93 2.36
CA ALA A 67 -9.84 2.67 2.85
C ALA A 67 -10.96 1.74 3.36
N ARG A 68 -11.09 0.55 2.76
CA ARG A 68 -12.03 -0.49 3.15
C ARG A 68 -11.52 -1.35 4.30
N ASP A 69 -10.25 -1.75 4.25
CA ASP A 69 -9.56 -2.56 5.24
C ASP A 69 -8.16 -1.99 5.51
N PRO A 70 -7.99 -1.15 6.54
CA PRO A 70 -6.72 -0.51 6.86
C PRO A 70 -5.60 -1.50 7.17
N HIS A 71 -5.92 -2.70 7.65
CA HIS A 71 -4.92 -3.69 8.05
C HIS A 71 -4.59 -4.70 6.95
N PHE A 72 -5.12 -4.51 5.73
CA PHE A 72 -4.95 -5.44 4.62
C PHE A 72 -3.49 -5.68 4.22
N TYR A 73 -2.63 -4.66 4.34
CA TYR A 73 -1.22 -4.75 4.00
C TYR A 73 -0.33 -4.55 5.23
N GLY A 74 0.70 -5.40 5.37
CA GLY A 74 1.74 -5.25 6.39
C GLY A 74 2.92 -4.36 5.97
N SER A 75 3.14 -4.19 4.66
CA SER A 75 4.21 -3.37 4.09
C SER A 75 3.74 -2.58 2.87
N THR A 76 4.45 -1.49 2.56
CA THR A 76 4.21 -0.66 1.37
C THR A 76 5.53 -0.16 0.78
N TYR A 77 5.53 0.26 -0.49
CA TYR A 77 6.74 0.60 -1.24
C TYR A 77 7.14 2.07 -1.07
N CYS A 78 8.43 2.34 -0.84
CA CYS A 78 8.99 3.69 -0.92
C CYS A 78 9.68 3.89 -2.28
N ALA A 79 9.22 4.87 -3.07
CA ALA A 79 9.74 5.14 -4.41
C ALA A 79 11.21 5.62 -4.44
N SER A 80 11.70 6.21 -3.33
CA SER A 80 13.09 6.68 -3.22
C SER A 80 14.02 5.56 -2.74
N CYS A 81 13.70 4.92 -1.61
CA CYS A 81 14.49 3.79 -1.10
C CYS A 81 14.46 2.57 -2.03
N ARG A 82 13.41 2.47 -2.87
CA ARG A 82 13.08 1.31 -3.70
C ARG A 82 12.91 0.03 -2.89
N MET A 83 12.14 0.10 -1.81
CA MET A 83 11.95 -1.01 -0.87
C MET A 83 10.52 -1.01 -0.34
N HIS A 84 9.95 -2.20 -0.15
CA HIS A 84 8.80 -2.43 0.70
C HIS A 84 9.24 -2.39 2.16
N ARG A 85 8.60 -1.53 2.94
CA ARG A 85 8.88 -1.36 4.38
C ARG A 85 7.59 -1.51 5.17
N PRO A 86 7.65 -1.83 6.48
CA PRO A 86 6.47 -1.93 7.33
C PRO A 86 5.60 -0.66 7.24
N VAL A 87 4.28 -0.81 7.13
CA VAL A 87 3.35 0.34 7.00
C VAL A 87 3.46 1.34 8.16
N ALA A 88 3.88 0.87 9.33
CA ALA A 88 4.15 1.70 10.51
C ALA A 88 5.29 2.72 10.32
N GLU A 89 6.14 2.57 9.30
CA GLU A 89 7.18 3.56 8.95
C GLU A 89 6.65 4.73 8.12
N PHE A 90 5.37 4.72 7.75
CA PHE A 90 4.78 5.70 6.84
C PHE A 90 3.60 6.43 7.47
N VAL A 91 3.39 7.68 7.05
CA VAL A 91 2.20 8.47 7.37
C VAL A 91 1.47 8.86 6.10
N TRP A 92 0.15 8.99 6.17
CA TRP A 92 -0.64 9.50 5.07
C TRP A 92 -0.26 10.96 4.77
N ASP A 93 -0.05 11.27 3.48
CA ASP A 93 0.40 12.59 3.05
C ASP A 93 -0.54 13.72 3.54
N GLY A 94 0.07 14.80 4.04
CA GLY A 94 -0.65 15.90 4.68
C GLY A 94 -1.24 15.60 6.06
N THR A 95 -0.87 14.49 6.71
CA THR A 95 -1.33 14.13 8.05
C THR A 95 -0.24 13.44 8.88
N ASP A 96 -0.46 13.32 10.19
CA ASP A 96 0.38 12.50 11.08
C ASP A 96 -0.19 11.07 11.28
N GLN A 97 -1.21 10.68 10.51
CA GLN A 97 -1.84 9.37 10.66
C GLN A 97 -0.98 8.28 10.00
N VAL A 98 -0.58 7.28 10.78
CA VAL A 98 0.19 6.12 10.31
C VAL A 98 -0.59 5.34 9.25
N VAL A 99 0.10 4.88 8.19
CA VAL A 99 -0.50 4.01 7.17
C VAL A 99 -0.88 2.68 7.81
N GLY A 100 -2.09 2.21 7.51
CA GLY A 100 -2.64 0.96 8.06
C GLY A 100 -3.06 1.00 9.53
N SER A 101 -3.51 2.18 10.01
CA SER A 101 -4.08 2.41 11.35
C SER A 101 -5.57 2.77 11.38
#